data_AF-A0A521UQY8-F1
#
_entry.id   AF-A0A521UQY8-F1
#
_cell.length_a   1.000
_cell.length_b   1.000
_cell.length_c   1.000
_cell.angle_alpha   90.00
_cell.angle_beta   90.00
_cell.angle_gamma   90.00
#
_symmetry.space_group_name_H-M   'P 1'
#
loop_
_entity.id
_entity.type
_entity.pdbx_description
1 polymer ?
#
loop_
_entity_poly.entity_id
_entity_poly.type
_entity_poly.pdbx_seq_one_letter_code
_entity_poly.pdbx_strand_id
1 'polypeptide(L)'
;MALSGIEIYKHLPKTNCKKCGFPTCLAFAMKLAQKGIELSACPDLSDAAKQALEAASRPPIRLVTIGNNDKKLAVGNETVMFRHEKTFINPPGLLLRVKDTESANDIAEKAKSVQDYAVERVGFTLTMNGVAVDNASGDKATFVKAVEIVSEHTDRPLVLMAKDPAIMEAALEKVATSTPLIYAATKDNAAAMAQLALKYKCPLAVYDAGGLEELAGLAQEVANAGVEDIVLDPGARDFRGSLINLTQIRKLALKKGFKDLGYPIITFPGEQAADRAEEVALAAQHIAKYAGVIVLDTFDPAVVYPLVTLRLNIYTDPQKPIQMQPGLYEVAGNPKADSPLFVTTNFSLTYFSVVGEIDGSGVASWLVLPDAEGLSVLTAWAAGKFDGERIGKAIKASGVADKISHKKVIIPGHVAVLRGEIEDELPGWEVIVGPKDAVDIPGFLKKIWTLTPA
;
A
#
# COMPACT_ATOMS: atom_id res chain seq x y z
N MET A 1 -17.82 9.27 -8.38
CA MET A 1 -18.73 9.40 -7.22
C MET A 1 -19.74 8.28 -7.30
N ALA A 2 -20.17 7.70 -6.18
CA ALA A 2 -21.35 6.84 -6.21
C ALA A 2 -22.53 7.70 -6.69
N LEU A 3 -23.30 7.18 -7.66
CA LEU A 3 -24.50 7.87 -8.13
C LEU A 3 -25.42 8.18 -6.94
N SER A 4 -25.88 9.41 -6.83
CA SER A 4 -26.94 9.77 -5.89
C SER A 4 -28.20 8.99 -6.21
N GLY A 5 -29.05 8.74 -5.22
CA GLY A 5 -30.34 8.08 -5.46
C GLY A 5 -31.21 8.83 -6.47
N ILE A 6 -31.02 10.15 -6.61
CA ILE A 6 -31.70 10.97 -7.63
C ILE A 6 -31.17 10.67 -9.03
N GLU A 7 -29.86 10.53 -9.20
CA GLU A 7 -29.26 10.19 -10.50
C GLU A 7 -29.63 8.78 -10.93
N ILE A 8 -29.61 7.81 -10.00
CA ILE A 8 -30.09 6.45 -10.28
C ILE A 8 -31.56 6.46 -10.72
N TYR A 9 -32.41 7.22 -10.02
CA TYR A 9 -33.83 7.30 -10.31
C TYR A 9 -34.14 7.82 -11.73
N LYS A 10 -33.26 8.64 -12.33
CA LYS A 10 -33.44 9.13 -13.71
C LYS A 10 -33.44 7.99 -14.74
N HIS A 11 -32.72 6.91 -14.47
CA HIS A 11 -32.58 5.76 -15.36
C HIS A 11 -33.57 4.62 -15.07
N LEU A 12 -34.33 4.70 -13.97
CA LEU A 12 -35.30 3.66 -13.63
C LEU A 12 -36.59 3.78 -14.47
N PRO A 13 -37.39 2.70 -14.59
CA PRO A 13 -38.65 2.71 -15.35
C PRO A 13 -39.75 3.64 -14.80
N LYS A 14 -39.62 4.12 -13.55
CA LYS A 14 -40.58 5.00 -12.85
C LYS A 14 -42.00 4.44 -12.75
N THR A 15 -42.16 3.12 -12.83
CA THR A 15 -43.45 2.43 -12.75
C THR A 15 -44.00 2.31 -11.34
N ASN A 16 -43.13 2.38 -10.31
CA ASN A 16 -43.49 2.13 -8.91
C ASN A 16 -44.25 0.81 -8.69
N CYS A 17 -43.93 -0.22 -9.48
CA CYS A 17 -44.66 -1.49 -9.53
C CYS A 17 -44.48 -2.39 -8.28
N LYS A 18 -43.55 -2.03 -7.38
CA LYS A 18 -43.19 -2.76 -6.14
C LYS A 18 -42.66 -4.20 -6.35
N LYS A 19 -42.43 -4.64 -7.58
CA LYS A 19 -41.89 -5.97 -7.88
C LYS A 19 -40.50 -6.22 -7.29
N CYS A 20 -39.72 -5.16 -7.06
CA CYS A 20 -38.41 -5.22 -6.41
C CYS A 20 -38.48 -5.21 -4.87
N GLY A 21 -39.67 -5.25 -4.27
CA GLY A 21 -39.86 -5.21 -2.81
C GLY A 21 -39.82 -3.82 -2.18
N PHE A 22 -39.63 -2.76 -2.98
CA PHE A 22 -39.60 -1.37 -2.50
C PHE A 22 -40.90 -0.62 -2.84
N PRO A 23 -41.36 0.30 -1.97
CA PRO A 23 -42.64 1.00 -2.15
C PRO A 23 -42.66 1.93 -3.37
N THR A 24 -41.49 2.43 -3.81
CA THR A 24 -41.33 3.28 -5.01
C THR A 24 -39.99 3.00 -5.69
N CYS A 25 -39.88 3.35 -6.98
CA CYS A 25 -38.62 3.32 -7.71
C CYS A 25 -37.57 4.27 -7.08
N LEU A 26 -38.00 5.38 -6.47
CA LEU A 26 -37.08 6.28 -5.74
C LEU A 26 -36.52 5.62 -4.48
N ALA A 27 -37.34 4.87 -3.73
CA ALA A 27 -36.87 4.12 -2.56
C ALA A 27 -35.86 3.04 -2.95
N PHE A 28 -36.10 2.33 -4.06
CA PHE A 28 -35.12 1.42 -4.66
C PHE A 28 -33.83 2.14 -5.03
N ALA A 29 -33.91 3.30 -5.71
CA ALA A 29 -32.76 4.09 -6.13
C ALA A 29 -31.91 4.56 -4.94
N MET A 30 -32.54 5.03 -3.86
CA MET A 30 -31.83 5.44 -2.64
C MET A 30 -31.13 4.25 -1.96
N LYS A 31 -31.77 3.08 -1.92
CA LYS A 31 -31.16 1.87 -1.33
C LYS A 31 -30.00 1.33 -2.16
N LEU A 32 -30.12 1.43 -3.49
CA LEU A 32 -29.06 1.08 -4.44
C LEU A 32 -27.86 2.04 -4.33
N ALA A 33 -28.09 3.34 -4.19
CA ALA A 33 -27.02 4.33 -3.94
C ALA A 33 -26.24 4.06 -2.63
N GLN A 34 -26.93 3.50 -1.64
CA GLN A 34 -26.35 3.08 -0.36
C GLN A 34 -25.67 1.69 -0.43
N LYS A 35 -25.60 1.05 -1.61
CA LYS A 35 -25.11 -0.32 -1.82
C LYS A 35 -25.83 -1.38 -0.98
N GLY A 36 -27.08 -1.15 -0.61
CA GLY A 36 -27.87 -2.08 0.18
C GLY A 36 -28.57 -3.18 -0.63
N ILE A 37 -28.53 -3.10 -1.96
CA ILE A 37 -29.14 -4.02 -2.93
C ILE A 37 -28.36 -3.97 -4.26
N GLU A 38 -28.57 -4.95 -5.13
CA GLU A 38 -28.01 -4.96 -6.48
C GLU A 38 -28.99 -4.45 -7.54
N LEU A 39 -28.45 -4.02 -8.69
CA LEU A 39 -29.21 -3.54 -9.84
C LEU A 39 -30.20 -4.58 -10.38
N SER A 40 -29.81 -5.86 -10.29
CA SER A 40 -30.55 -7.05 -10.72
C SER A 40 -31.89 -7.24 -10.00
N ALA A 41 -32.10 -6.58 -8.85
CA ALA A 41 -33.34 -6.68 -8.09
C ALA A 41 -34.54 -5.95 -8.74
N CYS A 42 -34.33 -5.16 -9.80
CA CYS A 42 -35.43 -4.59 -10.59
C CYS A 42 -35.65 -5.42 -11.87
N PRO A 43 -36.74 -6.22 -11.95
CA PRO A 43 -36.99 -7.09 -13.10
C PRO A 43 -37.41 -6.35 -14.37
N ASP A 44 -37.90 -5.11 -14.24
CA ASP A 44 -38.39 -4.30 -15.36
C ASP A 44 -37.32 -3.32 -15.89
N LEU A 45 -36.05 -3.49 -15.51
CA LEU A 45 -34.96 -2.60 -15.93
C LEU A 45 -34.56 -2.90 -17.38
N SER A 46 -34.54 -1.90 -18.25
CA SER A 46 -34.09 -2.08 -19.64
C SER A 46 -32.59 -2.31 -19.71
N ASP A 47 -32.13 -3.03 -20.73
CA ASP A 47 -30.69 -3.27 -20.95
C ASP A 47 -29.91 -1.95 -21.10
N ALA A 48 -30.50 -0.95 -21.74
CA ALA A 48 -29.91 0.39 -21.85
C ALA A 48 -29.78 1.10 -20.49
N ALA A 49 -30.78 0.99 -19.61
CA ALA A 49 -30.71 1.54 -18.26
C ALA A 49 -29.70 0.78 -17.38
N LYS A 50 -29.63 -0.54 -17.55
CA LYS A 50 -28.65 -1.40 -16.89
C LYS A 50 -27.23 -1.01 -17.27
N GLN A 51 -26.93 -0.89 -18.56
CA GLN A 51 -25.64 -0.44 -19.05
C GLN A 51 -25.29 0.97 -18.58
N ALA A 52 -26.24 1.92 -18.60
CA ALA A 52 -26.01 3.28 -18.13
C ALA A 52 -25.69 3.33 -16.63
N LEU A 53 -26.40 2.57 -15.80
CA LEU A 53 -26.19 2.51 -14.36
C LEU A 53 -24.91 1.73 -13.99
N GLU A 54 -24.60 0.64 -14.68
CA GLU A 54 -23.31 -0.08 -14.55
C GLU A 54 -22.13 0.83 -14.94
N ALA A 55 -22.24 1.53 -16.08
CA ALA A 55 -21.22 2.47 -16.54
C ALA A 55 -21.02 3.67 -15.60
N ALA A 56 -22.02 4.01 -14.79
CA ALA A 56 -21.99 5.10 -13.84
C ALA A 56 -21.67 4.65 -12.39
N SER A 57 -21.72 3.35 -12.12
CA SER A 57 -21.29 2.74 -10.86
C SER A 57 -19.86 2.20 -10.91
N ARG A 58 -19.24 2.13 -12.10
CA ARG A 58 -17.80 1.88 -12.26
C ARG A 58 -16.98 2.86 -11.39
N PRO A 59 -15.95 2.38 -10.68
CA PRO A 59 -15.02 3.24 -9.97
C PRO A 59 -14.48 4.32 -10.91
N PRO A 60 -14.35 5.58 -10.46
CA PRO A 60 -13.86 6.67 -11.33
C PRO A 60 -12.45 6.42 -11.88
N ILE A 61 -11.66 5.62 -11.15
CA ILE A 61 -10.35 5.15 -11.57
C ILE A 61 -10.41 3.63 -11.57
N ARG A 62 -10.15 3.00 -12.71
CA ARG A 62 -10.19 1.55 -12.88
C ARG A 62 -9.16 0.86 -11.99
N LEU A 63 -9.47 -0.36 -11.54
CA LEU A 63 -8.51 -1.26 -10.91
C LEU A 63 -7.76 -2.02 -12.02
N VAL A 64 -6.44 -1.98 -12.00
CA VAL A 64 -5.59 -2.77 -12.89
C VAL A 64 -4.71 -3.68 -12.05
N THR A 65 -4.56 -4.92 -12.49
CA THR A 65 -3.71 -5.93 -11.84
C THR A 65 -2.57 -6.30 -12.77
N ILE A 66 -1.34 -6.29 -12.25
CA ILE A 66 -0.12 -6.72 -12.95
C ILE A 66 0.42 -7.92 -12.18
N GLY A 67 0.70 -9.03 -12.87
CA GLY A 67 0.94 -10.30 -12.21
C GLY A 67 -0.34 -11.11 -11.96
N ASN A 68 -0.21 -12.43 -11.83
CA ASN A 68 -1.34 -13.34 -11.60
C ASN A 68 -1.17 -14.28 -10.40
N ASN A 69 -0.11 -14.14 -9.62
CA ASN A 69 0.17 -14.90 -8.41
C ASN A 69 -0.12 -14.07 -7.14
N ASP A 70 0.25 -14.58 -5.96
CA ASP A 70 0.03 -13.92 -4.68
C ASP A 70 0.84 -12.61 -4.50
N LYS A 71 1.86 -12.39 -5.35
CA LYS A 71 2.69 -11.17 -5.38
C LYS A 71 2.20 -10.15 -6.41
N LYS A 72 1.04 -10.38 -7.04
CA LYS A 72 0.44 -9.45 -8.00
C LYS A 72 0.30 -8.04 -7.43
N LEU A 73 0.50 -7.06 -8.29
CA LEU A 73 0.35 -5.65 -7.98
C LEU A 73 -1.01 -5.16 -8.47
N ALA A 74 -1.85 -4.70 -7.54
CA ALA A 74 -3.14 -4.09 -7.85
C ALA A 74 -3.04 -2.57 -7.67
N VAL A 75 -3.42 -1.78 -8.69
CA VAL A 75 -3.30 -0.32 -8.71
C VAL A 75 -4.57 0.34 -9.26
N GLY A 76 -4.87 1.55 -8.78
CA GLY A 76 -6.11 2.25 -9.14
C GLY A 76 -7.26 1.97 -8.16
N ASN A 77 -8.52 1.95 -8.61
CA ASN A 77 -9.73 1.90 -7.75
C ASN A 77 -9.83 3.02 -6.70
N GLU A 78 -9.19 4.14 -6.98
CA GLU A 78 -9.03 5.21 -6.03
C GLU A 78 -10.22 6.18 -6.04
N THR A 79 -10.56 6.77 -4.88
CA THR A 79 -11.83 7.53 -4.74
C THR A 79 -11.71 8.96 -4.19
N VAL A 80 -10.55 9.35 -3.66
CA VAL A 80 -10.35 10.65 -2.99
C VAL A 80 -9.13 11.38 -3.50
N MET A 81 -9.12 12.71 -3.37
CA MET A 81 -7.92 13.51 -3.68
C MET A 81 -6.97 13.50 -2.49
N PHE A 82 -7.51 13.59 -1.28
CA PHE A 82 -6.71 13.70 -0.07
C PHE A 82 -7.04 12.54 0.87
N ARG A 83 -6.00 11.90 1.40
CA ARG A 83 -6.17 10.72 2.26
C ARG A 83 -7.06 10.98 3.48
N HIS A 84 -7.03 12.19 4.05
CA HIS A 84 -7.88 12.54 5.20
C HIS A 84 -9.38 12.68 4.87
N GLU A 85 -9.77 12.75 3.59
CA GLU A 85 -11.18 12.67 3.18
C GLU A 85 -11.73 11.24 3.39
N LYS A 86 -10.87 10.21 3.26
CA LYS A 86 -11.19 8.80 3.50
C LYS A 86 -9.92 7.97 3.73
N THR A 87 -9.46 7.24 2.70
CA THR A 87 -8.19 6.52 2.65
C THR A 87 -7.77 6.39 1.20
N PHE A 88 -6.48 6.35 0.93
CA PHE A 88 -5.97 5.78 -0.32
C PHE A 88 -6.02 4.26 -0.19
N ILE A 89 -6.35 3.57 -1.29
CA ILE A 89 -6.77 2.17 -1.26
C ILE A 89 -5.63 1.25 -1.70
N ASN A 90 -4.98 1.55 -2.83
CA ASN A 90 -3.99 0.67 -3.43
C ASN A 90 -2.62 1.35 -3.47
N PRO A 91 -1.65 0.94 -2.63
CA PRO A 91 -0.30 1.48 -2.61
C PRO A 91 0.41 1.34 -3.96
N PRO A 92 1.24 2.31 -4.38
CA PRO A 92 1.97 2.22 -5.64
C PRO A 92 2.97 1.07 -5.62
N GLY A 93 3.11 0.41 -6.77
CA GLY A 93 4.20 -0.53 -7.00
C GLY A 93 5.52 0.19 -7.15
N LEU A 94 6.56 -0.30 -6.47
CA LEU A 94 7.94 0.13 -6.69
C LEU A 94 8.68 -0.96 -7.47
N LEU A 95 9.16 -0.63 -8.67
CA LEU A 95 9.78 -1.58 -9.58
C LEU A 95 11.23 -1.21 -9.93
N LEU A 96 12.04 -2.26 -10.06
CA LEU A 96 13.39 -2.32 -10.61
C LEU A 96 13.50 -2.10 -12.13
N ARG A 97 14.00 -0.98 -12.69
CA ARG A 97 14.39 -0.97 -14.11
C ARG A 97 15.69 -1.77 -14.32
N VAL A 98 15.65 -2.62 -15.33
CA VAL A 98 16.80 -3.36 -15.86
C VAL A 98 16.85 -3.15 -17.37
N LYS A 99 18.01 -2.75 -17.90
CA LYS A 99 18.20 -2.59 -19.35
C LYS A 99 18.77 -3.88 -19.93
N ASP A 100 18.27 -4.27 -21.11
CA ASP A 100 18.74 -5.45 -21.83
C ASP A 100 20.19 -5.33 -22.35
N THR A 101 20.77 -4.12 -22.29
CA THR A 101 22.18 -3.84 -22.58
C THR A 101 23.13 -4.09 -21.41
N GLU A 102 22.60 -4.34 -20.21
CA GLU A 102 23.40 -4.75 -19.05
C GLU A 102 23.89 -6.21 -19.21
N SER A 103 24.91 -6.60 -18.44
CA SER A 103 25.38 -7.98 -18.52
C SER A 103 24.34 -8.95 -17.94
N ALA A 104 24.35 -10.20 -18.42
CA ALA A 104 23.43 -11.22 -17.90
C ALA A 104 23.51 -11.41 -16.38
N ASN A 105 24.72 -11.25 -15.81
CA ASN A 105 24.92 -11.31 -14.36
C ASN A 105 24.27 -10.11 -13.66
N ASP A 106 24.45 -8.89 -14.16
CA ASP A 106 23.86 -7.69 -13.56
C ASP A 106 22.31 -7.74 -13.61
N ILE A 107 21.75 -8.22 -14.72
CA ILE A 107 20.31 -8.45 -14.90
C ILE A 107 19.79 -9.41 -13.83
N ALA A 108 20.45 -10.56 -13.66
CA ALA A 108 20.08 -11.58 -12.68
C ALA A 108 20.20 -11.06 -11.24
N GLU A 109 21.28 -10.34 -10.92
CA GLU A 109 21.52 -9.76 -9.59
C GLU A 109 20.47 -8.71 -9.23
N LYS A 110 20.09 -7.83 -10.17
CA LYS A 110 19.02 -6.86 -9.95
C LYS A 110 17.66 -7.53 -9.74
N ALA A 111 17.32 -8.51 -10.56
CA ALA A 111 16.06 -9.26 -10.41
C ALA A 111 16.00 -9.98 -9.05
N LYS A 112 17.10 -10.62 -8.65
CA LYS A 112 17.22 -11.26 -7.33
C LYS A 112 17.16 -10.27 -6.17
N SER A 113 17.78 -9.10 -6.30
CA SER A 113 17.72 -8.04 -5.29
C SER A 113 16.28 -7.57 -5.04
N VAL A 114 15.48 -7.43 -6.11
CA VAL A 114 14.05 -7.12 -6.02
C VAL A 114 13.24 -8.27 -5.40
N GLN A 115 13.57 -9.52 -5.74
CA GLN A 115 12.95 -10.71 -5.18
C GLN A 115 13.13 -10.77 -3.65
N ASP A 116 14.39 -10.67 -3.22
CA ASP A 116 14.84 -10.97 -1.86
C ASP A 116 14.66 -9.78 -0.91
N TYR A 117 14.47 -8.56 -1.43
CA TYR A 117 14.28 -7.39 -0.58
C TYR A 117 12.99 -7.48 0.24
N ALA A 118 13.17 -7.60 1.56
CA ALA A 118 12.12 -7.55 2.56
C ALA A 118 12.65 -6.87 3.82
N VAL A 119 11.84 -5.99 4.40
CA VAL A 119 12.13 -5.34 5.68
C VAL A 119 10.88 -5.37 6.55
N GLU A 120 11.02 -5.81 7.79
CA GLU A 120 9.92 -5.74 8.75
C GLU A 120 9.82 -4.32 9.31
N ARG A 121 8.63 -3.75 9.27
CA ARG A 121 8.32 -2.48 9.91
C ARG A 121 6.94 -2.55 10.51
N VAL A 122 6.87 -2.33 11.82
CA VAL A 122 5.63 -2.28 12.60
C VAL A 122 4.68 -3.47 12.36
N GLY A 123 5.26 -4.67 12.25
CA GLY A 123 4.52 -5.93 12.02
C GLY A 123 4.13 -6.19 10.56
N PHE A 124 4.57 -5.34 9.63
CA PHE A 124 4.39 -5.53 8.19
C PHE A 124 5.72 -5.87 7.52
N THR A 125 5.71 -6.87 6.64
CA THR A 125 6.81 -7.11 5.72
C THR A 125 6.68 -6.18 4.51
N LEU A 126 7.57 -5.22 4.39
CA LEU A 126 7.62 -4.28 3.27
C LEU A 126 8.57 -4.81 2.19
N THR A 127 8.10 -4.85 0.93
CA THR A 127 8.88 -5.37 -0.21
C THR A 127 8.81 -4.44 -1.41
N MET A 128 9.68 -4.67 -2.40
CA MET A 128 9.48 -4.17 -3.77
C MET A 128 8.43 -5.00 -4.51
N ASN A 129 7.94 -4.52 -5.64
CA ASN A 129 6.79 -5.12 -6.34
C ASN A 129 7.13 -5.78 -7.66
N GLY A 130 8.29 -5.54 -8.26
CA GLY A 130 8.55 -6.09 -9.59
C GLY A 130 9.73 -5.49 -10.32
N VAL A 131 9.90 -5.91 -11.57
CA VAL A 131 11.00 -5.51 -12.44
C VAL A 131 10.44 -4.98 -13.77
N ALA A 132 10.98 -3.88 -14.25
CA ALA A 132 10.72 -3.34 -15.58
C ALA A 132 11.91 -3.63 -16.49
N VAL A 133 11.71 -4.41 -17.56
CA VAL A 133 12.76 -4.76 -18.51
C VAL A 133 12.70 -3.81 -19.69
N ASP A 134 13.77 -3.07 -19.92
CA ASP A 134 13.90 -2.03 -20.94
C ASP A 134 14.67 -2.54 -22.15
N ASN A 135 14.04 -2.52 -23.33
CA ASN A 135 14.67 -2.80 -24.61
C ASN A 135 15.53 -1.62 -25.08
N ALA A 136 16.56 -1.31 -24.29
CA ALA A 136 17.51 -0.25 -24.59
C ALA A 136 18.37 -0.57 -25.82
N SER A 137 18.56 -1.86 -26.15
CA SER A 137 19.33 -2.33 -27.30
C SER A 137 18.61 -2.13 -28.64
N GLY A 138 17.27 -2.14 -28.64
CA GLY A 138 16.45 -2.23 -29.85
C GLY A 138 16.53 -3.59 -30.57
N ASP A 139 17.22 -4.58 -29.99
CA ASP A 139 17.40 -5.91 -30.58
C ASP A 139 16.44 -6.94 -29.96
N LYS A 140 15.82 -7.75 -30.83
CA LYS A 140 14.82 -8.75 -30.43
C LYS A 140 15.41 -9.85 -29.55
N ALA A 141 16.55 -10.42 -29.95
CA ALA A 141 17.13 -11.57 -29.27
C ALA A 141 17.68 -11.18 -27.90
N THR A 142 18.29 -9.99 -27.82
CA THR A 142 18.83 -9.39 -26.60
C THR A 142 17.71 -9.14 -25.59
N PHE A 143 16.60 -8.54 -26.03
CA PHE A 143 15.46 -8.27 -25.16
C PHE A 143 14.81 -9.55 -24.62
N VAL A 144 14.52 -10.52 -25.50
CA VAL A 144 13.91 -11.80 -25.09
C VAL A 144 14.79 -12.51 -24.06
N LYS A 145 16.10 -12.54 -24.28
CA LYS A 145 17.04 -13.13 -23.33
C LYS A 145 17.05 -12.40 -21.98
N ALA A 146 17.03 -11.08 -21.97
CA ALA A 146 16.94 -10.30 -20.73
C ALA A 146 15.65 -10.61 -19.95
N VAL A 147 14.51 -10.69 -20.66
CA VAL A 147 13.21 -11.04 -20.07
C VAL A 147 13.22 -12.45 -19.47
N GLU A 148 13.80 -13.44 -20.18
CA GLU A 148 13.96 -14.80 -19.68
C GLU A 148 14.80 -14.82 -18.39
N ILE A 149 15.97 -14.18 -18.38
CA ILE A 149 16.85 -14.10 -17.19
C ILE A 149 16.10 -13.50 -16.00
N VAL A 150 15.37 -12.40 -16.20
CA VAL A 150 14.58 -11.77 -15.12
C VAL A 150 13.52 -12.75 -14.60
N SER A 151 12.77 -13.41 -15.49
CA SER A 151 11.70 -14.33 -15.11
C SER A 151 12.18 -15.59 -14.37
N GLU A 152 13.44 -15.99 -14.57
CA GLU A 152 14.06 -17.09 -13.83
C GLU A 152 14.45 -16.70 -12.39
N HIS A 153 14.65 -15.41 -12.12
CA HIS A 153 15.17 -14.90 -10.85
C HIS A 153 14.13 -14.16 -10.00
N THR A 154 12.94 -13.87 -10.53
CA THR A 154 11.82 -13.32 -9.76
C THR A 154 10.47 -13.81 -10.25
N ASP A 155 9.57 -14.09 -9.31
CA ASP A 155 8.15 -14.33 -9.55
C ASP A 155 7.31 -13.06 -9.33
N ARG A 156 7.94 -11.89 -9.15
CA ARG A 156 7.23 -10.62 -8.97
C ARG A 156 6.73 -10.08 -10.32
N PRO A 157 5.69 -9.23 -10.32
CA PRO A 157 5.20 -8.51 -11.49
C PRO A 157 6.29 -7.96 -12.43
N LEU A 158 6.05 -8.10 -13.73
CA LEU A 158 6.95 -7.60 -14.77
C LEU A 158 6.30 -6.45 -15.56
N VAL A 159 7.12 -5.49 -15.98
CA VAL A 159 6.79 -4.50 -17.01
C VAL A 159 7.73 -4.73 -18.18
N LEU A 160 7.19 -4.99 -19.37
CA LEU A 160 7.98 -5.17 -20.59
C LEU A 160 7.98 -3.85 -21.35
N MET A 161 9.15 -3.24 -21.56
CA MET A 161 9.28 -1.94 -22.23
C MET A 161 9.94 -2.12 -23.60
N ALA A 162 9.13 -2.21 -24.66
CA ALA A 162 9.59 -2.30 -26.04
C ALA A 162 8.66 -1.53 -26.98
N LYS A 163 9.24 -0.71 -27.86
CA LYS A 163 8.47 0.13 -28.80
C LYS A 163 7.99 -0.65 -30.02
N ASP A 164 8.81 -1.61 -30.49
CA ASP A 164 8.48 -2.45 -31.63
C ASP A 164 7.52 -3.58 -31.21
N PRO A 165 6.30 -3.65 -31.77
CA PRO A 165 5.35 -4.71 -31.47
C PRO A 165 5.89 -6.12 -31.71
N ALA A 166 6.77 -6.32 -32.70
CA ALA A 166 7.35 -7.63 -33.00
C ALA A 166 8.40 -8.07 -31.98
N ILE A 167 9.06 -7.12 -31.29
CA ILE A 167 9.94 -7.41 -30.14
C ILE A 167 9.10 -7.70 -28.90
N MET A 168 8.05 -6.88 -28.67
CA MET A 168 7.12 -7.08 -27.57
C MET A 168 6.44 -8.45 -27.62
N GLU A 169 5.95 -8.85 -28.79
CA GLU A 169 5.31 -10.16 -28.99
C GLU A 169 6.26 -11.31 -28.66
N ALA A 170 7.51 -11.24 -29.14
CA ALA A 170 8.51 -12.27 -28.88
C ALA A 170 8.82 -12.44 -27.38
N ALA A 171 8.81 -11.35 -26.60
CA ALA A 171 8.94 -11.41 -25.15
C ALA A 171 7.67 -11.96 -24.47
N LEU A 172 6.48 -11.53 -24.92
CA LEU A 172 5.20 -12.01 -24.39
C LEU A 172 5.03 -13.51 -24.59
N GLU A 173 5.49 -14.09 -25.70
CA GLU A 173 5.48 -15.55 -25.90
C GLU A 173 6.21 -16.32 -24.79
N LYS A 174 7.17 -15.69 -24.10
CA LYS A 174 7.92 -16.30 -23.00
C LYS A 174 7.24 -16.15 -21.64
N VAL A 175 6.66 -14.97 -21.37
CA VAL A 175 6.23 -14.60 -20.01
C VAL A 175 4.78 -14.15 -19.89
N ALA A 176 3.96 -14.22 -20.94
CA ALA A 176 2.55 -13.79 -20.88
C ALA A 176 1.74 -14.54 -19.81
N THR A 177 2.13 -15.77 -19.46
CA THR A 177 1.51 -16.53 -18.37
C THR A 177 1.69 -15.87 -17.01
N SER A 178 2.58 -14.90 -16.83
CA SER A 178 2.70 -14.10 -15.59
C SER A 178 1.91 -12.79 -15.66
N THR A 179 1.18 -12.52 -16.75
CA THR A 179 0.39 -11.29 -16.95
C THR A 179 1.21 -10.00 -16.73
N PRO A 180 2.31 -9.77 -17.49
CA PRO A 180 3.10 -8.56 -17.40
C PRO A 180 2.34 -7.32 -17.87
N LEU A 181 2.77 -6.13 -17.45
CA LEU A 181 2.35 -4.86 -18.06
C LEU A 181 3.13 -4.63 -19.35
N ILE A 182 2.41 -4.43 -20.45
CA ILE A 182 2.98 -4.04 -21.74
C ILE A 182 3.21 -2.53 -21.73
N TYR A 183 4.45 -2.10 -21.96
CA TYR A 183 4.82 -0.69 -22.07
C TYR A 183 5.49 -0.42 -23.43
N ALA A 184 4.96 0.43 -24.30
CA ALA A 184 3.67 1.11 -24.24
C ALA A 184 3.07 1.30 -25.64
N ALA A 185 1.75 1.45 -25.68
CA ALA A 185 1.05 2.02 -26.81
C ALA A 185 1.36 3.53 -26.91
N THR A 186 1.64 3.98 -28.12
CA THR A 186 1.95 5.34 -28.54
C THR A 186 1.14 5.61 -29.82
N LYS A 187 1.11 6.86 -30.28
CA LYS A 187 0.42 7.23 -31.54
C LYS A 187 0.83 6.36 -32.74
N ASP A 188 2.08 5.91 -32.78
CA ASP A 188 2.62 5.20 -33.93
C ASP A 188 2.33 3.69 -33.90
N ASN A 189 2.00 3.11 -32.74
CA ASN A 189 1.90 1.66 -32.56
C ASN A 189 0.65 1.20 -31.77
N ALA A 190 -0.28 2.10 -31.44
CA ALA A 190 -1.44 1.85 -30.58
C ALA A 190 -2.24 0.61 -30.98
N ALA A 191 -2.63 0.51 -32.25
CA ALA A 191 -3.44 -0.60 -32.76
C ALA A 191 -2.73 -1.96 -32.60
N ALA A 192 -1.44 -2.03 -32.93
CA ALA A 192 -0.67 -3.26 -32.81
C ALA A 192 -0.46 -3.67 -31.34
N MET A 193 -0.12 -2.71 -30.48
CA MET A 193 0.07 -2.96 -29.04
C MET A 193 -1.25 -3.37 -28.36
N ALA A 194 -2.39 -2.78 -28.76
CA ALA A 194 -3.70 -3.17 -28.26
C ALA A 194 -4.06 -4.62 -28.67
N GLN A 195 -3.75 -5.03 -29.89
CA GLN A 195 -3.94 -6.42 -30.32
C GLN A 195 -3.11 -7.40 -29.50
N LEU A 196 -1.85 -7.07 -29.17
CA LEU A 196 -1.01 -7.88 -28.29
C LEU A 196 -1.59 -7.97 -26.89
N ALA A 197 -2.03 -6.85 -26.31
CA ALA A 197 -2.67 -6.82 -25.00
C ALA A 197 -3.90 -7.72 -24.93
N LEU A 198 -4.74 -7.72 -25.97
CA LEU A 198 -5.91 -8.60 -26.08
C LEU A 198 -5.52 -10.07 -26.26
N LYS A 199 -4.58 -10.36 -27.16
CA LYS A 199 -4.10 -11.71 -27.47
C LYS A 199 -3.54 -12.39 -26.22
N TYR A 200 -2.70 -11.68 -25.46
CA TYR A 200 -2.02 -12.20 -24.28
C TYR A 200 -2.72 -11.87 -22.96
N LYS A 201 -3.87 -11.18 -23.00
CA LYS A 201 -4.67 -10.77 -21.82
C LYS A 201 -3.83 -10.03 -20.77
N CYS A 202 -3.01 -9.10 -21.24
CA CYS A 202 -2.09 -8.33 -20.41
C CYS A 202 -2.54 -6.86 -20.33
N PRO A 203 -2.34 -6.18 -19.18
CA PRO A 203 -2.58 -4.75 -19.10
C PRO A 203 -1.63 -3.99 -20.04
N LEU A 204 -2.06 -2.83 -20.51
CA LEU A 204 -1.34 -2.01 -21.49
C LEU A 204 -1.15 -0.58 -20.97
N ALA A 205 0.09 -0.12 -20.94
CA ALA A 205 0.39 1.29 -20.73
C ALA A 205 0.18 2.09 -22.02
N VAL A 206 -0.35 3.30 -21.90
CA VAL A 206 -0.42 4.29 -22.98
C VAL A 206 0.48 5.47 -22.63
N TYR A 207 1.28 5.91 -23.60
CA TYR A 207 2.28 6.96 -23.44
C TYR A 207 2.04 8.08 -24.46
N ASP A 208 1.90 9.31 -23.96
CA ASP A 208 1.94 10.51 -24.78
C ASP A 208 2.48 11.70 -23.95
N ALA A 209 3.47 12.41 -24.49
CA ALA A 209 4.10 13.58 -23.86
C ALA A 209 3.58 14.93 -24.42
N GLY A 210 2.67 14.90 -25.40
CA GLY A 210 2.04 16.06 -26.04
C GLY A 210 0.93 16.72 -25.19
N GLY A 211 0.58 16.14 -24.05
CA GLY A 211 -0.36 16.70 -23.08
C GLY A 211 -1.51 15.75 -22.74
N LEU A 212 -2.36 16.17 -21.79
CA LEU A 212 -3.43 15.31 -21.27
C LEU A 212 -4.55 15.03 -22.28
N GLU A 213 -4.73 15.91 -23.27
CA GLU A 213 -5.71 15.71 -24.35
C GLU A 213 -5.28 14.59 -25.29
N GLU A 214 -4.04 14.63 -25.78
CA GLU A 214 -3.46 13.59 -26.62
C GLU A 214 -3.40 12.23 -25.90
N LEU A 215 -3.02 12.24 -24.61
CA LEU A 215 -3.03 11.05 -23.77
C LEU A 215 -4.45 10.46 -23.62
N ALA A 216 -5.45 11.31 -23.41
CA ALA A 216 -6.85 10.87 -23.30
C ALA A 216 -7.37 10.29 -24.62
N GLY A 217 -7.03 10.92 -25.75
CA GLY A 217 -7.36 10.41 -27.09
C GLY A 217 -6.77 9.02 -27.33
N LEU A 218 -5.49 8.84 -26.99
CA LEU A 218 -4.82 7.55 -27.11
C LEU A 218 -5.40 6.48 -26.17
N ALA A 219 -5.71 6.84 -24.92
CA ALA A 219 -6.37 5.94 -23.98
C ALA A 219 -7.77 5.51 -24.49
N GLN A 220 -8.51 6.44 -25.09
CA GLN A 220 -9.81 6.15 -25.69
C GLN A 220 -9.68 5.23 -26.92
N GLU A 221 -8.70 5.44 -27.79
CA GLU A 221 -8.42 4.56 -28.93
C GLU A 221 -8.15 3.12 -28.46
N VAL A 222 -7.27 2.95 -27.47
CA VAL A 222 -6.93 1.65 -26.90
C VAL A 222 -8.13 1.00 -26.22
N ALA A 223 -8.94 1.77 -25.49
CA ALA A 223 -10.16 1.27 -24.87
C ALA A 223 -11.20 0.83 -25.91
N ASN A 224 -11.36 1.57 -27.00
CA ASN A 224 -12.27 1.24 -28.11
C ASN A 224 -11.84 -0.01 -28.87
N ALA A 225 -10.54 -0.33 -28.88
CA ALA A 225 -10.04 -1.60 -29.40
C ALA A 225 -10.42 -2.80 -28.49
N GLY A 226 -10.91 -2.55 -27.28
CA GLY A 226 -11.37 -3.55 -26.32
C GLY A 226 -10.42 -3.81 -25.16
N VAL A 227 -9.28 -3.11 -25.09
CA VAL A 227 -8.35 -3.24 -23.97
C VAL A 227 -8.92 -2.50 -22.77
N GLU A 228 -9.31 -3.25 -21.74
CA GLU A 228 -9.91 -2.61 -20.57
C GLU A 228 -8.89 -2.16 -19.52
N ASP A 229 -7.80 -2.90 -19.34
CA ASP A 229 -6.81 -2.66 -18.29
C ASP A 229 -5.68 -1.76 -18.80
N ILE A 230 -5.90 -0.45 -18.69
CA ILE A 230 -5.01 0.59 -19.17
C ILE A 230 -4.24 1.24 -18.00
N VAL A 231 -2.97 1.58 -18.23
CA VAL A 231 -2.14 2.41 -17.34
C VAL A 231 -1.67 3.65 -18.11
N LEU A 232 -1.67 4.83 -17.49
CA LEU A 232 -1.33 6.09 -18.17
C LEU A 232 0.13 6.50 -17.89
N ASP A 233 0.85 6.94 -18.92
CA ASP A 233 2.08 7.71 -18.78
C ASP A 233 1.93 9.08 -19.48
N PRO A 234 1.87 10.20 -18.73
CA PRO A 234 1.73 11.54 -19.29
C PRO A 234 3.05 12.16 -19.75
N GLY A 235 4.14 11.40 -19.82
CA GLY A 235 5.43 11.82 -20.38
C GLY A 235 6.24 12.80 -19.53
N ALA A 236 5.69 13.33 -18.43
CA ALA A 236 6.41 14.24 -17.54
C ALA A 236 7.42 13.49 -16.67
N ARG A 237 8.66 14.00 -16.63
CA ARG A 237 9.80 13.40 -15.93
C ARG A 237 10.42 14.28 -14.85
N ASP A 238 10.06 15.56 -14.80
CA ASP A 238 10.53 16.51 -13.79
C ASP A 238 9.57 16.61 -12.58
N PHE A 239 9.99 17.30 -11.52
CA PHE A 239 9.14 17.55 -10.35
C PHE A 239 7.86 18.30 -10.69
N ARG A 240 7.97 19.39 -11.47
CA ARG A 240 6.87 20.30 -11.73
C ARG A 240 5.82 19.67 -12.65
N GLY A 241 6.25 19.16 -13.80
CA GLY A 241 5.37 18.54 -14.78
C GLY A 241 4.68 17.30 -14.23
N SER A 242 5.41 16.42 -13.52
CA SER A 242 4.79 15.23 -12.93
C SER A 242 3.76 15.59 -11.85
N LEU A 243 4.06 16.56 -10.96
CA LEU A 243 3.09 17.02 -9.96
C LEU A 243 1.81 17.56 -10.61
N ILE A 244 1.94 18.36 -11.66
CA ILE A 244 0.79 18.92 -12.39
C ILE A 244 -0.01 17.81 -13.06
N ASN A 245 0.63 16.96 -13.87
CA ASN A 245 -0.06 15.96 -14.69
C ASN A 245 -0.78 14.92 -13.82
N LEU A 246 -0.10 14.35 -12.82
CA LEU A 246 -0.70 13.35 -11.92
C LEU A 246 -1.88 13.94 -11.14
N THR A 247 -1.76 15.19 -10.69
CA THR A 247 -2.86 15.88 -9.98
C THR A 247 -4.05 16.12 -10.89
N GLN A 248 -3.84 16.55 -12.14
CA GLN A 248 -4.93 16.80 -13.07
C GLN A 248 -5.62 15.51 -13.50
N ILE A 249 -4.88 14.45 -13.82
CA ILE A 249 -5.45 13.13 -14.14
C ILE A 249 -6.36 12.66 -13.00
N ARG A 250 -5.84 12.64 -11.76
CA ARG A 250 -6.60 12.26 -10.57
C ARG A 250 -7.86 13.11 -10.38
N LYS A 251 -7.73 14.44 -10.52
CA LYS A 251 -8.82 15.40 -10.33
C LYS A 251 -9.90 15.26 -11.41
N LEU A 252 -9.52 15.09 -12.67
CA LEU A 252 -10.43 14.93 -13.79
C LEU A 252 -11.22 13.62 -13.66
N ALA A 253 -10.55 12.52 -13.33
CA ALA A 253 -11.21 11.25 -13.08
C ALA A 253 -12.20 11.34 -11.91
N LEU A 254 -11.77 11.85 -10.74
CA LEU A 254 -12.58 11.84 -9.52
C LEU A 254 -13.70 12.89 -9.49
N LYS A 255 -13.39 14.13 -9.88
CA LYS A 255 -14.29 15.30 -9.67
C LYS A 255 -15.08 15.65 -10.94
N LYS A 256 -14.60 15.26 -12.12
CA LYS A 256 -15.30 15.50 -13.40
C LYS A 256 -15.83 14.22 -14.05
N GLY A 257 -15.46 13.04 -13.53
CA GLY A 257 -15.88 11.77 -14.11
C GLY A 257 -15.33 11.55 -15.52
N PHE A 258 -14.18 12.17 -15.84
CA PHE A 258 -13.56 12.07 -17.15
C PHE A 258 -12.92 10.69 -17.32
N LYS A 259 -13.64 9.80 -17.99
CA LYS A 259 -13.33 8.35 -18.04
C LYS A 259 -12.06 8.03 -18.81
N ASP A 260 -11.71 8.84 -19.81
CA ASP A 260 -10.55 8.61 -20.67
C ASP A 260 -9.23 8.75 -19.90
N LEU A 261 -9.24 9.44 -18.76
CA LEU A 261 -8.12 9.51 -17.81
C LEU A 261 -8.40 8.74 -16.49
N GLY A 262 -9.42 7.89 -16.49
CA GLY A 262 -9.88 7.12 -15.33
C GLY A 262 -9.07 5.86 -15.08
N TYR A 263 -7.74 5.95 -15.11
CA TYR A 263 -6.81 4.82 -15.05
C TYR A 263 -5.63 5.12 -14.10
N PRO A 264 -4.96 4.08 -13.55
CA PRO A 264 -3.74 4.26 -12.77
C PRO A 264 -2.59 4.82 -13.64
N ILE A 265 -1.58 5.40 -12.98
CA ILE A 265 -0.49 6.13 -13.65
C ILE A 265 0.84 5.41 -13.41
N ILE A 266 1.68 5.27 -14.43
CA ILE A 266 3.08 4.83 -14.31
C ILE A 266 4.04 6.02 -14.39
N THR A 267 5.13 6.00 -13.61
CA THR A 267 6.14 7.06 -13.59
C THR A 267 7.57 6.51 -13.60
N PHE A 268 8.51 7.34 -14.06
CA PHE A 268 9.92 7.01 -14.25
C PHE A 268 10.82 8.11 -13.64
N PRO A 269 10.93 8.20 -12.31
CA PRO A 269 11.69 9.26 -11.63
C PRO A 269 13.18 9.31 -11.98
N GLY A 270 13.79 8.21 -12.44
CA GLY A 270 15.22 8.18 -12.77
C GLY A 270 15.58 8.80 -14.13
N GLU A 271 14.63 9.00 -15.06
CA GLU A 271 14.95 9.44 -16.43
C GLU A 271 15.49 10.88 -16.54
N GLN A 272 15.21 11.74 -15.55
CA GLN A 272 15.70 13.12 -15.51
C GLN A 272 16.35 13.50 -14.17
N ALA A 273 16.53 12.55 -13.25
CA ALA A 273 17.20 12.80 -12.00
C ALA A 273 18.70 13.05 -12.24
N ALA A 274 19.26 14.12 -11.65
CA ALA A 274 20.69 14.40 -11.75
C ALA A 274 21.52 13.41 -10.93
N ASP A 275 20.95 12.91 -9.83
CA ASP A 275 21.58 11.95 -8.96
C ASP A 275 20.53 11.05 -8.26
N ARG A 276 21.04 10.11 -7.45
CA ARG A 276 20.21 9.17 -6.70
C ARG A 276 19.29 9.87 -5.69
N ALA A 277 19.72 10.97 -5.07
CA ALA A 277 18.90 11.66 -4.10
C ALA A 277 17.69 12.33 -4.77
N GLU A 278 17.90 12.89 -5.98
CA GLU A 278 16.85 13.48 -6.78
C GLU A 278 15.84 12.43 -7.27
N GLU A 279 16.30 11.27 -7.75
CA GLU A 279 15.44 10.13 -8.12
C GLU A 279 14.51 9.75 -6.95
N VAL A 280 15.06 9.67 -5.75
CA VAL A 280 14.34 9.27 -4.53
C VAL A 280 13.35 10.34 -4.09
N ALA A 281 13.75 11.61 -4.14
CA ALA A 281 12.85 12.72 -3.84
C ALA A 281 11.67 12.77 -4.81
N LEU A 282 11.92 12.50 -6.09
CA LEU A 282 10.88 12.47 -7.11
C LEU A 282 9.97 11.23 -6.96
N ALA A 283 10.53 10.06 -6.67
CA ALA A 283 9.76 8.86 -6.33
C ALA A 283 8.87 9.09 -5.09
N ALA A 284 9.38 9.76 -4.06
CA ALA A 284 8.62 10.14 -2.88
C ALA A 284 7.45 11.09 -3.22
N GLN A 285 7.68 12.05 -4.13
CA GLN A 285 6.59 12.87 -4.67
C GLN A 285 5.55 12.01 -5.38
N HIS A 286 5.95 11.07 -6.23
CA HIS A 286 5.03 10.19 -6.97
C HIS A 286 4.21 9.29 -6.03
N ILE A 287 4.80 8.78 -4.95
CA ILE A 287 4.08 8.06 -3.88
C ILE A 287 3.00 8.95 -3.25
N ALA A 288 3.35 10.20 -2.92
CA ALA A 288 2.41 11.15 -2.32
C ALA A 288 1.39 11.73 -3.32
N LYS A 289 1.63 11.59 -4.63
CA LYS A 289 0.89 12.23 -5.72
C LYS A 289 0.41 11.24 -6.76
N TYR A 290 -0.34 10.24 -6.33
CA TYR A 290 -1.28 9.47 -7.15
C TYR A 290 -0.68 8.55 -8.22
N ALA A 291 0.64 8.34 -8.24
CA ALA A 291 1.20 7.28 -9.07
C ALA A 291 0.65 5.92 -8.62
N GLY A 292 0.47 5.01 -9.58
CA GLY A 292 0.14 3.61 -9.34
C GLY A 292 1.34 2.70 -9.50
N VAL A 293 2.23 2.98 -10.46
CA VAL A 293 3.46 2.22 -10.71
C VAL A 293 4.61 3.22 -10.78
N ILE A 294 5.70 2.96 -10.06
CA ILE A 294 6.89 3.81 -10.03
C ILE A 294 8.08 2.92 -10.36
N VAL A 295 8.76 3.23 -11.47
CA VAL A 295 9.91 2.47 -11.97
C VAL A 295 11.18 3.23 -11.64
N LEU A 296 11.98 2.68 -10.73
CA LEU A 296 13.26 3.20 -10.26
C LEU A 296 14.38 2.67 -11.17
N ASP A 297 15.38 3.49 -11.44
CA ASP A 297 16.61 3.11 -12.15
C ASP A 297 17.69 2.58 -11.20
N THR A 298 17.62 2.95 -9.92
CA THR A 298 18.62 2.55 -8.92
C THR A 298 18.02 1.66 -7.81
N PHE A 299 18.72 0.57 -7.49
CA PHE A 299 18.47 -0.21 -6.28
C PHE A 299 19.57 0.04 -5.25
N ASP A 300 19.17 0.45 -4.06
CA ASP A 300 20.01 0.54 -2.88
C ASP A 300 19.10 0.31 -1.66
N PRO A 301 19.33 -0.72 -0.82
CA PRO A 301 18.49 -0.99 0.35
C PRO A 301 18.28 0.22 1.26
N ALA A 302 19.29 1.08 1.41
CA ALA A 302 19.22 2.29 2.24
C ALA A 302 18.27 3.34 1.66
N VAL A 303 18.05 3.30 0.35
CA VAL A 303 17.18 4.19 -0.41
C VAL A 303 15.78 3.62 -0.61
N VAL A 304 15.65 2.31 -0.81
CA VAL A 304 14.36 1.64 -0.95
C VAL A 304 13.60 1.68 0.38
N TYR A 305 14.29 1.54 1.52
CA TYR A 305 13.69 1.56 2.85
C TYR A 305 12.82 2.80 3.14
N PRO A 306 13.30 4.04 2.96
CA PRO A 306 12.46 5.21 3.16
C PRO A 306 11.28 5.30 2.18
N LEU A 307 11.42 4.81 0.93
CA LEU A 307 10.32 4.80 -0.04
C LEU A 307 9.20 3.82 0.35
N VAL A 308 9.54 2.57 0.71
CA VAL A 308 8.54 1.59 1.16
C VAL A 308 7.90 2.02 2.49
N THR A 309 8.65 2.71 3.35
CA THR A 309 8.15 3.31 4.59
C THR A 309 7.19 4.47 4.32
N LEU A 310 7.55 5.40 3.42
CA LEU A 310 6.67 6.51 3.03
C LEU A 310 5.38 5.98 2.42
N ARG A 311 5.47 4.97 1.56
CA ARG A 311 4.32 4.29 0.97
C ARG A 311 3.41 3.70 2.05
N LEU A 312 3.96 2.96 3.02
CA LEU A 312 3.18 2.46 4.16
C LEU A 312 2.44 3.62 4.85
N ASN A 313 3.17 4.67 5.24
CA ASN A 313 2.61 5.79 5.99
C ASN A 313 1.49 6.53 5.24
N ILE A 314 1.67 6.78 3.94
CA ILE A 314 0.69 7.51 3.11
C ILE A 314 -0.57 6.67 2.89
N TYR A 315 -0.44 5.34 2.76
CA TYR A 315 -1.55 4.45 2.42
C TYR A 315 -2.19 3.74 3.63
N THR A 316 -1.67 3.93 4.85
CA THR A 316 -2.38 3.54 6.08
C THR A 316 -3.72 4.27 6.18
N ASP A 317 -4.78 3.55 6.55
CA ASP A 317 -6.11 4.13 6.78
C ASP A 317 -6.06 5.14 7.94
N PRO A 318 -6.29 6.44 7.70
CA PRO A 318 -6.22 7.45 8.76
C PRO A 318 -7.35 7.33 9.79
N GLN A 319 -8.40 6.55 9.51
CA GLN A 319 -9.52 6.33 10.43
C GLN A 319 -9.28 5.16 11.39
N LYS A 320 -8.28 4.32 11.10
CA LYS A 320 -7.99 3.10 11.87
C LYS A 320 -6.53 3.08 12.29
N PRO A 321 -6.22 3.44 13.55
CA PRO A 321 -4.89 3.24 14.10
C PRO A 321 -4.47 1.78 13.94
N ILE A 322 -3.22 1.55 13.54
CA ILE A 322 -2.63 0.22 13.55
C ILE A 322 -2.37 -0.13 15.02
N GLN A 323 -2.97 -1.22 15.49
CA GLN A 323 -2.94 -1.64 16.90
C GLN A 323 -2.39 -3.06 17.02
N MET A 324 -1.72 -3.32 18.13
CA MET A 324 -1.36 -4.66 18.56
C MET A 324 -2.53 -5.29 19.31
N GLN A 325 -2.57 -6.63 19.36
CA GLN A 325 -3.52 -7.31 20.24
C GLN A 325 -3.14 -7.04 21.70
N PRO A 326 -4.09 -6.66 22.57
CA PRO A 326 -3.83 -6.59 24.00
C PRO A 326 -3.40 -7.96 24.54
N GLY A 327 -2.41 -8.00 25.43
CA GLY A 327 -1.92 -9.27 25.96
C GLY A 327 -0.49 -9.23 26.49
N LEU A 328 0.05 -10.42 26.75
CA LEU A 328 1.42 -10.64 27.19
C LEU A 328 2.31 -11.01 26.00
N TYR A 329 3.45 -10.34 25.90
CA TYR A 329 4.44 -10.56 24.86
C TYR A 329 5.79 -10.91 25.46
N GLU A 330 6.47 -11.84 24.80
CA GLU A 330 7.88 -12.17 25.02
C GLU A 330 8.71 -11.33 24.06
N VAL A 331 9.66 -10.57 24.58
CA VAL A 331 10.47 -9.62 23.81
C VAL A 331 11.95 -9.93 24.00
N ALA A 332 12.74 -9.80 22.93
CA ALA A 332 14.19 -10.03 22.92
C ALA A 332 14.59 -11.47 23.29
N GLY A 333 13.88 -12.47 22.74
CA GLY A 333 14.12 -13.89 22.98
C GLY A 333 13.11 -14.50 23.95
N ASN A 334 13.59 -15.37 24.85
CA ASN A 334 12.76 -16.09 25.82
C ASN A 334 12.99 -15.54 27.24
N PRO A 335 12.08 -14.70 27.77
CA PRO A 335 12.21 -14.13 29.11
C PRO A 335 12.17 -15.21 30.19
N LYS A 336 12.98 -15.02 31.24
CA LYS A 336 13.08 -15.92 32.39
C LYS A 336 12.23 -15.43 33.56
N ALA A 337 12.25 -16.15 34.67
CA ALA A 337 11.52 -15.76 35.88
C ALA A 337 12.06 -14.45 36.49
N ASP A 338 13.34 -14.14 36.31
CA ASP A 338 13.97 -12.91 36.78
C ASP A 338 14.01 -11.78 35.73
N SER A 339 13.45 -12.02 34.53
CA SER A 339 13.38 -11.02 33.46
C SER A 339 12.46 -9.86 33.81
N PRO A 340 12.81 -8.62 33.42
CA PRO A 340 12.00 -7.45 33.71
C PRO A 340 10.62 -7.52 33.04
N LEU A 341 9.64 -6.91 33.69
CA LEU A 341 8.28 -6.72 33.17
C LEU A 341 8.05 -5.25 32.83
N PHE A 342 7.69 -4.99 31.58
CA PHE A 342 7.30 -3.68 31.08
C PHE A 342 5.79 -3.61 30.82
N VAL A 343 5.26 -2.39 30.85
CA VAL A 343 3.91 -2.07 30.36
C VAL A 343 4.00 -0.95 29.33
N THR A 344 3.25 -1.06 28.23
CA THR A 344 3.03 0.04 27.29
C THR A 344 1.66 -0.09 26.62
N THR A 345 1.26 0.85 25.75
CA THR A 345 -0.05 0.80 25.07
C THR A 345 -0.06 -0.13 23.86
N ASN A 346 -1.24 -0.58 23.44
CA ASN A 346 -1.43 -1.38 22.23
C ASN A 346 -1.39 -0.58 20.92
N PHE A 347 -0.97 0.68 20.92
CA PHE A 347 -0.70 1.41 19.67
C PHE A 347 0.58 0.88 19.02
N SER A 348 0.50 0.44 17.76
CA SER A 348 1.63 -0.23 17.08
C SER A 348 2.93 0.59 17.12
N LEU A 349 2.90 1.90 16.85
CA LEU A 349 4.10 2.72 16.87
C LEU A 349 4.72 2.77 18.27
N THR A 350 3.91 2.94 19.32
CA THR A 350 4.40 2.87 20.71
C THR A 350 5.00 1.49 20.99
N TYR A 351 4.29 0.42 20.65
CA TYR A 351 4.71 -0.95 20.89
C TYR A 351 6.06 -1.25 20.24
N PHE A 352 6.20 -0.99 18.93
CA PHE A 352 7.42 -1.28 18.20
C PHE A 352 8.58 -0.35 18.60
N SER A 353 8.30 0.88 19.04
CA SER A 353 9.31 1.73 19.67
C SER A 353 9.84 1.14 20.97
N VAL A 354 8.97 0.54 21.81
CA VAL A 354 9.41 -0.09 23.06
C VAL A 354 10.12 -1.42 22.79
N VAL A 355 9.55 -2.26 21.93
CA VAL A 355 10.11 -3.58 21.57
C VAL A 355 11.49 -3.45 20.94
N GLY A 356 11.66 -2.54 19.98
CA GLY A 356 12.95 -2.35 19.32
C GLY A 356 14.07 -1.97 20.29
N GLU A 357 13.76 -1.18 21.32
CA GLU A 357 14.74 -0.73 22.31
C GLU A 357 14.98 -1.77 23.41
N ILE A 358 13.96 -2.57 23.77
CA ILE A 358 14.16 -3.76 24.62
C ILE A 358 15.05 -4.77 23.90
N ASP A 359 14.79 -5.05 22.61
CA ASP A 359 15.59 -5.97 21.81
C ASP A 359 17.03 -5.47 21.65
N GLY A 360 17.20 -4.19 21.30
CA GLY A 360 18.51 -3.54 21.23
C GLY A 360 19.28 -3.50 22.56
N SER A 361 18.59 -3.66 23.70
CA SER A 361 19.25 -3.78 25.01
C SER A 361 19.91 -5.14 25.25
N GLY A 362 19.48 -6.19 24.54
CA GLY A 362 19.90 -7.57 24.75
C GLY A 362 19.31 -8.23 26.01
N VAL A 363 18.31 -7.61 26.65
CA VAL A 363 17.67 -8.13 27.86
C VAL A 363 16.29 -8.69 27.53
N ALA A 364 16.16 -10.02 27.54
CA ALA A 364 14.88 -10.70 27.38
C ALA A 364 13.87 -10.24 28.44
N SER A 365 12.71 -9.76 28.01
CA SER A 365 11.75 -9.06 28.86
C SER A 365 10.31 -9.47 28.58
N TRP A 366 9.47 -9.43 29.61
CA TRP A 366 8.02 -9.53 29.47
C TRP A 366 7.44 -8.15 29.16
N LEU A 367 6.45 -8.09 28.25
CA LEU A 367 5.75 -6.85 27.92
C LEU A 367 4.24 -7.07 27.97
N VAL A 368 3.54 -6.36 28.85
CA VAL A 368 2.07 -6.36 28.90
C VAL A 368 1.52 -5.15 28.15
N LEU A 369 0.55 -5.41 27.28
CA LEU A 369 -0.21 -4.39 26.54
C LEU A 369 -1.66 -4.34 27.04
N PRO A 370 -2.02 -3.38 27.90
CA PRO A 370 -3.41 -3.07 28.16
C PRO A 370 -4.09 -2.55 26.88
N ASP A 371 -5.40 -2.79 26.77
CA ASP A 371 -6.18 -2.20 25.69
C ASP A 371 -6.38 -0.69 25.93
N ALA A 372 -5.68 0.09 25.11
CA ALA A 372 -5.72 1.54 25.05
C ALA A 372 -6.36 2.04 23.75
N GLU A 373 -7.17 1.21 23.08
CA GLU A 373 -7.88 1.53 21.83
C GLU A 373 -6.94 1.97 20.70
N GLY A 374 -5.69 1.48 20.71
CA GLY A 374 -4.67 1.84 19.72
C GLY A 374 -4.17 3.28 19.85
N LEU A 375 -4.28 3.91 21.03
CA LEU A 375 -3.77 5.25 21.32
C LEU A 375 -2.35 5.23 21.91
N SER A 376 -1.56 6.27 21.62
CA SER A 376 -0.22 6.45 22.23
C SER A 376 -0.31 6.64 23.75
N VAL A 377 0.79 6.43 24.49
CA VAL A 377 0.82 6.52 25.97
C VAL A 377 0.15 7.79 26.50
N LEU A 378 0.61 8.96 26.04
CA LEU A 378 0.10 10.24 26.52
C LEU A 378 -1.33 10.52 26.04
N THR A 379 -1.68 10.12 24.82
CA THR A 379 -3.04 10.27 24.28
C THR A 379 -4.04 9.41 25.07
N ALA A 380 -3.67 8.16 25.33
CA ALA A 380 -4.50 7.22 26.07
C ALA A 380 -4.68 7.65 27.52
N TRP A 381 -3.61 8.08 28.18
CA TRP A 381 -3.66 8.62 29.53
C TRP A 381 -4.56 9.86 29.62
N ALA A 382 -4.37 10.84 28.74
CA ALA A 382 -5.20 12.05 28.72
C ALA A 382 -6.68 11.77 28.41
N ALA A 383 -6.98 10.69 27.69
CA ALA A 383 -8.34 10.26 27.37
C ALA A 383 -8.98 9.32 28.43
N GLY A 384 -8.28 9.02 29.53
CA GLY A 384 -8.76 8.04 30.53
C GLY A 384 -8.86 6.61 29.99
N LYS A 385 -8.02 6.30 29.00
CA LYS A 385 -7.91 4.97 28.35
C LYS A 385 -6.63 4.24 28.75
N PHE A 386 -5.82 4.83 29.61
CA PHE A 386 -4.62 4.24 30.19
C PHE A 386 -4.38 4.80 31.59
N ASP A 387 -4.83 4.05 32.58
CA ASP A 387 -4.89 4.38 34.00
C ASP A 387 -4.45 3.18 34.86
N GLY A 388 -4.38 3.37 36.19
CA GLY A 388 -3.95 2.30 37.10
C GLY A 388 -4.84 1.05 37.05
N GLU A 389 -6.16 1.24 36.98
CA GLU A 389 -7.15 0.16 36.90
C GLU A 389 -6.93 -0.72 35.67
N ARG A 390 -6.80 -0.12 34.48
CA ARG A 390 -6.57 -0.85 33.23
C ARG A 390 -5.24 -1.59 33.24
N ILE A 391 -4.17 -0.95 33.73
CA ILE A 391 -2.84 -1.57 33.82
C ILE A 391 -2.87 -2.76 34.79
N GLY A 392 -3.43 -2.57 35.99
CA GLY A 392 -3.54 -3.61 37.00
C GLY A 392 -4.37 -4.79 36.53
N LYS A 393 -5.53 -4.55 35.89
CA LYS A 393 -6.35 -5.61 35.28
C LYS A 393 -5.61 -6.35 34.18
N ALA A 394 -4.89 -5.65 33.30
CA ALA A 394 -4.13 -6.29 32.22
C ALA A 394 -3.02 -7.19 32.77
N ILE A 395 -2.29 -6.76 33.79
CA ILE A 395 -1.24 -7.57 34.44
C ILE A 395 -1.86 -8.81 35.10
N LYS A 396 -2.96 -8.67 35.86
CA LYS A 396 -3.67 -9.81 36.46
C LYS A 396 -4.16 -10.80 35.40
N ALA A 397 -4.78 -10.31 34.34
CA ALA A 397 -5.33 -11.13 33.26
C ALA A 397 -4.24 -11.80 32.40
N SER A 398 -3.04 -11.23 32.33
CA SER A 398 -1.93 -11.76 31.53
C SER A 398 -1.35 -13.07 32.04
N GLY A 399 -1.57 -13.42 33.31
CA GLY A 399 -0.94 -14.57 33.97
C GLY A 399 0.57 -14.40 34.20
N VAL A 400 1.14 -13.21 33.97
CA VAL A 400 2.59 -13.00 34.11
C VAL A 400 3.10 -13.19 35.53
N ALA A 401 2.24 -13.00 36.54
CA ALA A 401 2.58 -13.20 37.95
C ALA A 401 3.06 -14.63 38.26
N ASP A 402 2.58 -15.63 37.51
CA ASP A 402 2.99 -17.03 37.65
C ASP A 402 4.27 -17.35 36.86
N LYS A 403 4.74 -16.41 36.03
CA LYS A 403 5.92 -16.56 35.17
C LYS A 403 7.16 -15.85 35.70
N ILE A 404 7.02 -14.91 36.64
CA ILE A 404 8.12 -14.12 37.20
C ILE A 404 8.32 -14.38 38.70
N SER A 405 9.57 -14.29 39.16
CA SER A 405 9.97 -14.49 40.56
C SER A 405 9.95 -13.21 41.40
N HIS A 406 9.58 -12.08 40.81
CA HIS A 406 9.51 -10.77 41.46
C HIS A 406 8.13 -10.13 41.26
N LYS A 407 7.80 -9.13 42.07
CA LYS A 407 6.59 -8.32 41.91
C LYS A 407 6.99 -6.89 41.55
N LYS A 408 7.50 -6.70 40.34
CA LYS A 408 7.99 -5.40 39.88
C LYS A 408 7.51 -5.16 38.46
N VAL A 409 7.08 -3.94 38.16
CA VAL A 409 6.64 -3.54 36.82
C VAL A 409 7.25 -2.19 36.45
N ILE A 410 7.76 -2.08 35.23
CA ILE A 410 8.32 -0.87 34.66
C ILE A 410 7.25 -0.18 33.81
N ILE A 411 6.94 1.08 34.14
CA ILE A 411 5.96 1.90 33.42
C ILE A 411 6.64 3.02 32.63
N PRO A 412 6.01 3.56 31.57
CA PRO A 412 6.57 4.68 30.82
C PRO A 412 6.74 5.92 31.70
N GLY A 413 7.88 6.61 31.59
CA GLY A 413 8.25 7.71 32.49
C GLY A 413 7.30 8.92 32.45
N HIS A 414 6.61 9.12 31.32
CA HIS A 414 5.62 10.19 31.16
C HIS A 414 4.34 9.99 31.99
N VAL A 415 4.07 8.78 32.44
CA VAL A 415 2.89 8.44 33.26
C VAL A 415 3.28 8.05 34.68
N ALA A 416 4.40 8.57 35.19
CA ALA A 416 4.88 8.34 36.56
C ALA A 416 3.83 8.64 37.64
N VAL A 417 2.89 9.55 37.35
CA VAL A 417 1.75 9.89 38.22
C VAL A 417 0.81 8.71 38.49
N LEU A 418 0.76 7.72 37.59
CA LEU A 418 -0.06 6.52 37.76
C LEU A 418 0.50 5.54 38.79
N ARG A 419 1.70 5.78 39.31
CA ARG A 419 2.38 4.87 40.24
C ARG A 419 1.48 4.43 41.40
N GLY A 420 0.88 5.39 42.11
CA GLY A 420 0.04 5.10 43.27
C GLY A 420 -1.18 4.26 42.90
N GLU A 421 -1.90 4.65 41.85
CA GLU A 421 -3.07 3.93 41.36
C GLU A 421 -2.74 2.48 40.94
N ILE A 422 -1.57 2.27 40.32
CA ILE A 422 -1.13 0.92 39.93
C ILE A 422 -0.76 0.09 41.17
N GLU A 423 -0.08 0.68 42.17
CA GLU A 423 0.27 0.00 43.41
C GLU A 423 -0.99 -0.38 44.23
N ASP A 424 -2.01 0.48 44.23
CA ASP A 424 -3.33 0.18 44.83
C ASP A 424 -4.02 -1.00 44.14
N GLU A 425 -3.93 -1.06 42.81
CA GLU A 425 -4.48 -2.16 42.02
C GLU A 425 -3.65 -3.45 42.10
N LEU A 426 -2.36 -3.35 42.39
CA LEU A 426 -1.45 -4.49 42.49
C LEU A 426 -0.76 -4.53 43.87
N PRO A 427 -1.50 -4.88 44.95
CA PRO A 427 -0.92 -4.91 46.29
C PRO A 427 0.35 -5.76 46.38
N GLY A 428 1.42 -5.16 46.88
CA GLY A 428 2.73 -5.79 47.04
C GLY A 428 3.58 -5.83 45.77
N TRP A 429 3.17 -5.16 44.69
CA TRP A 429 4.03 -4.89 43.54
C TRP A 429 4.76 -3.55 43.71
N GLU A 430 6.00 -3.50 43.26
CA GLU A 430 6.80 -2.29 43.13
C GLU A 430 6.65 -1.74 41.70
N VAL A 431 6.17 -0.50 41.59
CA VAL A 431 6.10 0.19 40.30
C VAL A 431 7.34 1.04 40.09
N ILE A 432 8.09 0.70 39.06
CA ILE A 432 9.33 1.37 38.68
C ILE A 432 9.04 2.32 37.51
N VAL A 433 9.38 3.58 37.69
CA VAL A 433 9.24 4.59 36.64
C VAL A 433 10.42 4.44 35.67
N GLY A 434 10.10 4.00 34.45
CA GLY A 434 11.05 3.90 33.35
C GLY A 434 11.40 5.26 32.74
N PRO A 435 12.19 5.27 31.66
CA PRO A 435 12.51 6.49 30.94
C PRO A 435 11.27 7.09 30.26
N LYS A 436 11.36 8.38 29.95
CA LYS A 436 10.31 9.09 29.18
C LYS A 436 10.28 8.65 27.73
N ASP A 437 11.46 8.46 27.14
CA ASP A 437 11.64 8.02 25.77
C ASP A 437 12.17 6.57 25.73
N ALA A 438 11.68 5.78 24.77
CA ALA A 438 12.04 4.37 24.66
C ALA A 438 13.54 4.16 24.37
N VAL A 439 14.19 5.08 23.66
CA VAL A 439 15.62 5.02 23.29
C VAL A 439 16.56 4.93 24.51
N ASP A 440 16.08 5.34 25.69
CA ASP A 440 16.84 5.29 26.93
C ASP A 440 16.67 3.95 27.68
N ILE A 441 15.80 3.03 27.21
CA ILE A 441 15.58 1.72 27.83
C ILE A 441 16.89 0.92 28.00
N PRO A 442 17.78 0.81 27.00
CA PRO A 442 19.03 0.08 27.16
C PRO A 442 19.90 0.65 28.29
N GLY A 443 20.00 1.97 28.41
CA GLY A 443 20.78 2.64 29.46
C GLY A 443 20.12 2.51 30.84
N PHE A 444 18.80 2.55 30.89
CA PHE A 444 18.00 2.36 32.10
C PHE A 444 18.16 0.94 32.66
N LEU A 445 18.02 -0.08 31.81
CA LEU A 445 18.15 -1.49 32.22
C LEU A 445 19.52 -1.80 32.79
N LYS A 446 20.60 -1.30 32.19
CA LYS A 446 21.97 -1.47 32.71
C LYS A 446 22.16 -0.95 34.15
N LYS A 447 21.37 0.05 34.56
CA LYS A 447 21.48 0.67 35.90
C LYS A 447 20.56 0.00 36.92
N ILE A 448 19.35 -0.35 36.52
CA ILE A 448 18.26 -0.73 37.44
C ILE A 448 18.04 -2.25 37.46
N TRP A 449 18.39 -2.94 36.37
CA TRP A 449 18.28 -4.40 36.24
C TRP A 449 19.68 -4.98 36.07
N THR A 450 20.38 -5.15 37.18
CA THR A 450 21.67 -5.84 37.16
C THR A 450 21.41 -7.29 36.78
N LEU A 451 21.79 -7.66 35.55
CA LEU A 451 21.92 -9.06 35.15
C LEU A 451 22.89 -9.69 36.14
N THR A 452 22.39 -10.51 37.07
CA THR A 452 23.26 -11.44 37.77
C THR A 452 23.85 -12.32 36.68
N PRO A 453 25.18 -12.32 36.43
CA PRO A 453 25.75 -13.20 35.42
C PRO A 453 25.40 -14.65 35.78
N ALA A 454 24.97 -15.41 34.76
CA ALA A 454 24.69 -16.84 34.88
C ALA A 454 25.93 -17.63 35.30
#